data_AF-A0A4Q5XPU1-F1
#
_entry.id   AF-A0A4Q5XPU1-F1
#
_cell.length_a   1.000
_cell.length_b   1.000
_cell.length_c   1.000
_cell.angle_alpha   90.00
_cell.angle_beta   90.00
_cell.angle_gamma   90.00
#
_symmetry.space_group_name_H-M   'P 1'
#
loop_
_entity.id
_entity.type
_entity.pdbx_description
1 polymer ?
#
loop_
_entity_poly.entity_id
_entity_poly.type
_entity_poly.pdbx_seq_one_letter_code
_entity_poly.pdbx_strand_id
1 'polypeptide(L)'
;STYDEFKKEGVGSPMWPWEVMIGWDYTAKAGDIVSLAGSAYSFSGGAHGNTQFDTHVARTNGAVVQVTDMLQGGITPALVIGICEGLKAEKVKRIGTATVYDDPVNCAGPDANVKIEAAKLALAPSSETGKFGGIQVYWNPYDVGPYVEGPYEIVVQQEVFAMDLKAEFTPLFGGTAPPL
;
A
#
# COMPACT_ATOMS: atom_id res chain seq x y z
N SER A 1 8.36 -43.41 6.90
CA SER A 1 7.49 -43.77 5.77
C SER A 1 6.34 -42.80 5.78
N THR A 2 6.17 -42.01 4.72
CA THR A 2 4.97 -41.16 4.58
C THR A 2 4.84 -40.61 3.16
N TYR A 3 5.93 -40.20 2.50
CA TYR A 3 5.82 -39.57 1.17
C TYR A 3 5.35 -40.54 0.06
N ASP A 4 5.84 -41.78 0.05
CA ASP A 4 5.47 -42.77 -0.96
C ASP A 4 4.13 -43.48 -0.68
N GLU A 5 3.62 -43.40 0.56
CA GLU A 5 2.29 -43.90 0.92
C GLU A 5 1.20 -42.93 0.44
N PHE A 6 1.41 -41.61 0.56
CA PHE A 6 0.47 -40.59 0.06
C PHE A 6 0.24 -40.64 -1.46
N LYS A 7 1.20 -41.12 -2.24
CA LYS A 7 1.03 -41.29 -3.70
C LYS A 7 0.15 -42.48 -4.08
N LYS A 8 0.01 -43.49 -3.21
CA LYS A 8 -0.70 -44.74 -3.52
C LYS A 8 -2.21 -44.67 -3.28
N GLU A 9 -2.70 -43.73 -2.48
CA GLU A 9 -4.12 -43.66 -2.09
C GLU A 9 -5.04 -42.92 -3.07
N GLY A 10 -4.51 -42.43 -4.19
CA GLY A 10 -5.31 -41.69 -5.17
C GLY A 10 -5.45 -40.21 -4.80
N VAL A 11 -5.64 -39.40 -5.83
CA VAL A 11 -5.38 -37.95 -5.88
C VAL A 11 -6.33 -37.13 -4.97
N GLY A 12 -6.06 -37.10 -3.68
CA GLY A 12 -6.57 -36.09 -2.76
C GLY A 12 -5.38 -35.31 -2.22
N SER A 13 -5.00 -34.21 -2.88
CA SER A 13 -4.06 -33.25 -2.30
C SER A 13 -4.45 -33.00 -0.84
N PRO A 14 -3.53 -32.94 0.15
CA PRO A 14 -3.92 -32.66 1.52
C PRO A 14 -4.75 -31.38 1.51
N MET A 15 -6.06 -31.51 1.71
CA MET A 15 -6.96 -30.37 1.73
C MET A 15 -6.72 -29.67 3.06
N TRP A 16 -5.73 -28.78 3.05
CA TRP A 16 -5.56 -27.79 4.09
C TRP A 16 -6.89 -27.02 4.24
N PRO A 17 -7.35 -26.76 5.47
CA PRO A 17 -8.61 -26.06 5.68
C PRO A 17 -8.55 -24.67 5.03
N TRP A 18 -9.68 -24.20 4.54
CA TRP A 18 -9.78 -22.83 4.07
C TRP A 18 -9.61 -21.87 5.25
N GLU A 19 -8.96 -20.76 4.99
CA GLU A 19 -8.66 -19.74 5.99
C GLU A 19 -8.93 -18.35 5.43
N VAL A 20 -9.46 -17.48 6.29
CA VAL A 20 -9.53 -16.04 6.04
C VAL A 20 -9.12 -15.31 7.31
N MET A 21 -8.20 -14.36 7.16
CA MET A 21 -7.77 -13.47 8.25
C MET A 21 -7.88 -12.03 7.76
N ILE A 22 -8.58 -11.19 8.51
CA ILE A 22 -8.78 -9.77 8.17
C ILE A 22 -8.36 -8.94 9.37
N GLY A 23 -7.43 -8.01 9.16
CA GLY A 23 -6.94 -7.07 10.17
C GLY A 23 -7.04 -5.64 9.66
N TRP A 24 -7.33 -4.71 10.58
CA TRP A 24 -7.37 -3.28 10.33
C TRP A 24 -6.69 -2.53 11.46
N ASP A 25 -5.86 -1.56 11.10
CA ASP A 25 -5.13 -0.71 12.02
C ASP A 25 -5.46 0.75 11.77
N TYR A 26 -5.55 1.51 12.86
CA TYR A 26 -5.61 2.96 12.79
C TYR A 26 -4.24 3.50 12.37
N THR A 27 -4.18 4.20 11.24
CA THR A 27 -2.93 4.79 10.77
C THR A 27 -2.73 6.19 11.34
N ALA A 28 -3.76 7.03 11.29
CA ALA A 28 -3.67 8.42 11.75
C ALA A 28 -5.04 9.08 11.96
N LYS A 29 -5.04 10.19 12.70
CA LYS A 29 -6.19 11.09 12.87
C LYS A 29 -5.73 12.55 12.97
N ALA A 30 -6.36 13.44 12.22
CA ALA A 30 -6.23 14.89 12.37
C ALA A 30 -7.57 15.57 12.06
N GLY A 31 -7.93 16.57 12.87
CA GLY A 31 -9.25 17.19 12.79
C GLY A 31 -10.38 16.17 12.91
N ASP A 32 -11.30 16.21 11.95
CA ASP A 32 -12.41 15.27 11.83
C ASP A 32 -12.10 14.08 10.92
N ILE A 33 -10.87 13.90 10.44
CA ILE A 33 -10.49 12.82 9.51
C ILE A 33 -9.75 11.71 10.25
N VAL A 34 -10.14 10.47 9.96
CA VAL A 34 -9.54 9.23 10.45
C VAL A 34 -9.10 8.41 9.26
N SER A 35 -7.93 7.78 9.37
CA SER A 35 -7.37 6.89 8.36
C SER A 35 -7.07 5.52 8.94
N LEU A 36 -7.38 4.49 8.15
CA LEU A 36 -7.19 3.08 8.45
C LEU A 36 -6.50 2.40 7.27
N ALA A 37 -5.65 1.43 7.57
CA ALA A 37 -5.11 0.49 6.61
C ALA A 37 -5.41 -0.92 7.12
N GLY A 38 -5.71 -1.83 6.20
CA GLY A 38 -6.04 -3.20 6.53
C GLY A 38 -5.46 -4.17 5.53
N SER A 39 -5.38 -5.42 5.94
CA SER A 39 -5.03 -6.53 5.07
C SER A 39 -5.99 -7.70 5.25
N ALA A 40 -6.21 -8.42 4.17
CA ALA A 40 -6.99 -9.64 4.12
C ALA A 40 -6.13 -10.75 3.53
N TYR A 41 -5.85 -11.78 4.30
CA TYR A 41 -5.28 -13.04 3.83
C TYR A 41 -6.39 -14.05 3.58
N SER A 42 -6.30 -14.79 2.48
CA SER A 42 -7.20 -15.90 2.18
C SER A 42 -6.43 -17.11 1.64
N PHE A 43 -6.80 -18.30 2.09
CA PHE A 43 -6.34 -19.57 1.53
C PHE A 43 -7.55 -20.45 1.24
N SER A 44 -7.68 -20.90 0.00
CA SER A 44 -8.78 -21.76 -0.47
C SER A 44 -8.28 -23.02 -1.19
N GLY A 45 -7.03 -23.42 -0.93
CA GLY A 45 -6.31 -24.46 -1.67
C GLY A 45 -5.25 -23.91 -2.61
N GLY A 46 -4.42 -24.80 -3.19
CA GLY A 46 -3.30 -24.42 -4.06
C GLY A 46 -1.95 -24.39 -3.33
N ALA A 47 -0.95 -23.75 -3.94
CA ALA A 47 0.43 -23.73 -3.41
C ALA A 47 0.62 -22.74 -2.24
N HIS A 48 -0.14 -21.65 -2.20
CA HIS A 48 -0.09 -20.61 -1.17
C HIS A 48 -1.42 -19.85 -1.09
N GLY A 49 -1.65 -19.12 0.00
CA GLY A 49 -2.74 -18.15 0.10
C GLY A 49 -2.44 -16.85 -0.65
N ASN A 50 -3.34 -15.88 -0.55
CA ASN A 50 -3.17 -14.55 -1.13
C ASN A 50 -3.49 -13.49 -0.09
N THR A 51 -2.67 -12.43 -0.08
CA THR A 51 -2.89 -11.24 0.76
C THR A 51 -3.28 -10.07 -0.12
N GLN A 52 -4.24 -9.29 0.34
CA GLN A 52 -4.64 -8.00 -0.25
C GLN A 52 -4.63 -6.92 0.82
N PHE A 53 -4.32 -5.69 0.42
CA PHE A 53 -4.39 -4.49 1.25
C PHE A 53 -5.57 -3.63 0.82
N ASP A 54 -6.13 -2.95 1.79
CA ASP A 54 -7.12 -1.91 1.56
C ASP A 54 -6.94 -0.76 2.55
N THR A 55 -7.47 0.40 2.20
CA THR A 55 -7.35 1.63 2.99
C THR A 55 -8.70 2.31 3.08
N HIS A 56 -9.03 2.83 4.25
CA HIS A 56 -10.25 3.59 4.47
C HIS A 56 -9.94 4.90 5.15
N VAL A 57 -10.26 6.00 4.47
CA VAL A 57 -10.17 7.35 5.01
C VAL A 57 -11.58 7.92 5.06
N ALA A 58 -11.95 8.43 6.23
CA ALA A 58 -13.30 8.93 6.46
C ALA A 58 -13.29 10.09 7.44
N ARG A 59 -14.31 10.94 7.34
CA ARG A 59 -14.66 11.89 8.38
C ARG A 59 -15.30 11.16 9.57
N THR A 60 -15.23 11.75 10.75
CA THR A 60 -15.82 11.22 12.00
C THR A 60 -17.34 11.10 11.96
N ASN A 61 -17.99 11.76 11.00
CA ASN A 61 -19.42 11.59 10.72
C ASN A 61 -19.74 10.41 9.77
N GLY A 62 -18.73 9.64 9.35
CA GLY A 62 -18.86 8.48 8.46
C GLY A 62 -18.73 8.78 6.96
N ALA A 63 -18.58 10.05 6.55
CA ALA A 63 -18.39 10.37 5.14
C ALA A 63 -17.01 9.90 4.65
N VAL A 64 -16.99 9.06 3.61
CA VAL A 64 -15.76 8.58 2.98
C VAL A 64 -15.05 9.75 2.28
N VAL A 65 -13.72 9.79 2.41
CA VAL A 65 -12.86 10.77 1.75
C VAL A 65 -11.76 10.02 1.02
N GLN A 66 -11.54 10.30 -0.26
CA GLN A 66 -10.37 9.76 -0.95
C GLN A 66 -9.16 10.64 -0.70
N VAL A 67 -7.98 10.05 -0.46
CA VAL A 67 -6.72 10.81 -0.31
C VAL A 67 -6.46 11.68 -1.55
N THR A 68 -6.79 11.18 -2.74
CA THR A 68 -6.68 11.93 -3.99
C THR A 68 -7.56 13.18 -4.03
N ASP A 69 -8.71 13.16 -3.33
CA ASP A 69 -9.58 14.33 -3.24
C ASP A 69 -8.99 15.43 -2.35
N MET A 70 -7.94 15.14 -1.58
CA MET A 70 -7.23 16.15 -0.78
C MET A 70 -6.28 17.01 -1.61
N LEU A 71 -5.97 16.56 -2.83
CA LEU A 71 -5.00 17.17 -3.73
C LEU A 71 -5.71 17.93 -4.85
N GLN A 72 -5.04 18.97 -5.34
CA GLN A 72 -5.49 19.76 -6.48
C GLN A 72 -5.39 18.91 -7.75
N GLY A 73 -6.54 18.55 -8.32
CA GLY A 73 -6.60 17.77 -9.56
C GLY A 73 -6.34 16.27 -9.40
N GLY A 74 -6.32 15.74 -8.17
CA GLY A 74 -6.10 14.31 -7.91
C GLY A 74 -4.62 13.99 -7.67
N ILE A 75 -4.15 12.86 -8.20
CA ILE A 75 -2.74 12.46 -8.10
C ILE A 75 -1.87 13.46 -8.87
N THR A 76 -0.99 14.17 -8.17
CA THR A 76 -0.14 15.22 -8.77
C THR A 76 1.21 14.68 -9.22
N PRO A 77 1.91 15.36 -10.14
CA PRO A 77 3.26 14.98 -10.54
C PRO A 77 4.24 14.85 -9.37
N ALA A 78 4.16 15.75 -8.37
CA ALA A 78 5.02 15.68 -7.20
C ALA A 78 4.77 14.42 -6.38
N LEU A 79 3.49 14.05 -6.18
CA LEU A 79 3.15 12.80 -5.51
C LEU A 79 3.64 11.58 -6.32
N VAL A 80 3.45 11.56 -7.64
CA VAL A 80 3.96 10.47 -8.51
C VAL A 80 5.47 10.30 -8.34
N ILE A 81 6.23 11.40 -8.35
CA ILE A 81 7.69 11.37 -8.15
C ILE A 81 8.01 10.80 -6.76
N GLY A 82 7.37 11.29 -5.71
CA GLY A 82 7.57 10.81 -4.34
C GLY A 82 7.28 9.32 -4.16
N ILE A 83 6.17 8.86 -4.74
CA ILE A 83 5.80 7.43 -4.75
C ILE A 83 6.84 6.61 -5.50
N CYS A 84 7.26 7.08 -6.68
CA CYS A 84 8.21 6.36 -7.52
C CYS A 84 9.57 6.20 -6.85
N GLU A 85 10.12 7.28 -6.28
CA GLU A 85 11.41 7.25 -5.59
C GLU A 85 11.35 6.41 -4.31
N GLY A 86 10.24 6.49 -3.56
CA GLY A 86 10.01 5.61 -2.41
C GLY A 86 9.99 4.14 -2.80
N LEU A 87 9.28 3.78 -3.87
CA LEU A 87 9.22 2.41 -4.37
C LEU A 87 10.60 1.91 -4.85
N LYS A 88 11.34 2.73 -5.59
CA LYS A 88 12.72 2.39 -6.01
C LYS A 88 13.61 2.10 -4.81
N ALA A 89 13.57 2.96 -3.78
CA ALA A 89 14.34 2.77 -2.57
C ALA A 89 13.97 1.47 -1.85
N GLU A 90 12.68 1.17 -1.73
CA GLU A 90 12.20 -0.05 -1.09
C GLU A 90 12.57 -1.31 -1.88
N LYS A 91 12.50 -1.25 -3.21
CA LYS A 91 12.95 -2.35 -4.07
C LYS A 91 14.44 -2.60 -3.95
N VAL A 92 15.27 -1.56 -3.95
CA VAL A 92 16.71 -1.72 -3.73
C VAL A 92 17.00 -2.35 -2.37
N LYS A 93 16.28 -1.95 -1.30
CA LYS A 93 16.43 -2.60 0.01
C LYS A 93 16.04 -4.08 -0.01
N ARG A 94 14.95 -4.42 -0.72
CA ARG A 94 14.37 -5.77 -0.68
C ARG A 94 15.05 -6.77 -1.61
N ILE A 95 15.31 -6.36 -2.85
CA ILE A 95 15.80 -7.23 -3.92
C ILE A 95 17.14 -6.75 -4.52
N GLY A 96 17.72 -5.67 -4.00
CA GLY A 96 19.02 -5.15 -4.45
C GLY A 96 18.97 -4.32 -5.73
N THR A 97 17.82 -4.22 -6.40
CA THR A 97 17.64 -3.47 -7.65
C THR A 97 16.30 -2.74 -7.69
N ALA A 98 16.18 -1.69 -8.50
CA ALA A 98 14.96 -0.91 -8.66
C ALA A 98 14.19 -1.36 -9.92
N THR A 99 13.71 -2.61 -9.93
CA THR A 99 13.01 -3.21 -11.08
C THR A 99 11.63 -3.75 -10.74
N VAL A 100 10.77 -3.78 -11.76
CA VAL A 100 9.46 -4.45 -11.77
C VAL A 100 9.52 -5.48 -12.89
N TYR A 101 9.55 -6.77 -12.54
CA TYR A 101 9.73 -7.87 -13.50
C TYR A 101 10.95 -7.67 -14.43
N ASP A 102 12.10 -7.39 -13.82
CA ASP A 102 13.39 -7.13 -14.48
C ASP A 102 13.49 -5.82 -15.30
N ASP A 103 12.37 -5.12 -15.54
CA ASP A 103 12.37 -3.80 -16.16
C ASP A 103 12.63 -2.70 -15.12
N PRO A 104 13.41 -1.65 -15.43
CA PRO A 104 13.57 -0.51 -14.53
C PRO A 104 12.23 0.09 -14.11
N VAL A 105 12.11 0.47 -12.83
CA VAL A 105 10.91 1.16 -12.33
C VAL A 105 10.65 2.44 -13.14
N ASN A 106 9.52 2.47 -13.83
CA ASN A 106 9.01 3.61 -14.58
C ASN A 106 7.56 3.91 -14.17
N CYS A 107 7.34 5.09 -13.58
CA CYS A 107 6.06 5.48 -13.01
C CYS A 107 5.30 6.52 -13.85
N ALA A 108 5.85 6.95 -14.99
CA ALA A 108 5.26 8.02 -15.80
C ALA A 108 5.43 7.78 -17.30
N GLY A 109 4.53 8.37 -18.08
CA GLY A 109 4.50 8.23 -19.54
C GLY A 109 3.76 6.97 -20.03
N PRO A 110 3.66 6.79 -21.35
CA PRO A 110 2.90 5.70 -21.96
C PRO A 110 3.47 4.30 -21.65
N ASP A 111 4.77 4.22 -21.38
CA ASP A 111 5.49 2.98 -21.09
C ASP A 111 5.72 2.77 -19.58
N ALA A 112 4.89 3.39 -18.73
CA ALA A 112 4.96 3.21 -17.28
C ALA A 112 4.60 1.75 -16.91
N ASN A 113 5.49 1.09 -16.18
CA ASN A 113 5.27 -0.27 -15.65
C ASN A 113 4.75 -0.26 -14.21
N VAL A 114 4.74 0.91 -13.55
CA VAL A 114 4.08 1.13 -12.25
C VAL A 114 2.82 1.96 -12.46
N LYS A 115 1.67 1.36 -12.12
CA LYS A 115 0.38 2.05 -12.13
C LYS A 115 0.12 2.65 -10.75
N ILE A 116 0.25 3.96 -10.60
CA ILE A 116 0.09 4.64 -9.31
C ILE A 116 -1.34 4.46 -8.78
N GLU A 117 -2.32 4.36 -9.67
CA GLU A 117 -3.73 4.16 -9.34
C GLU A 117 -4.04 2.76 -8.78
N ALA A 118 -3.12 1.79 -8.95
CA ALA A 118 -3.26 0.49 -8.32
C ALA A 118 -2.98 0.53 -6.81
N ALA A 119 -2.19 1.51 -6.37
CA ALA A 119 -1.81 1.65 -4.97
C ALA A 119 -3.00 2.03 -4.08
N LYS A 120 -3.00 1.55 -2.84
CA LYS A 120 -3.92 2.00 -1.79
C LYS A 120 -3.26 3.10 -0.97
N LEU A 121 -4.00 4.15 -0.67
CA LEU A 121 -3.48 5.35 -0.03
C LEU A 121 -4.16 5.56 1.32
N ALA A 122 -3.36 5.58 2.38
CA ALA A 122 -3.77 5.97 3.72
C ALA A 122 -3.01 7.22 4.18
N LEU A 123 -3.50 7.90 5.21
CA LEU A 123 -2.81 9.02 5.82
C LEU A 123 -1.83 8.52 6.88
N ALA A 124 -0.60 9.03 6.83
CA ALA A 124 0.46 8.68 7.75
C ALA A 124 0.36 9.49 9.05
N PRO A 125 0.75 8.92 10.20
CA PRO A 125 0.86 9.69 11.44
C PRO A 125 1.94 10.77 11.31
N SER A 126 1.89 11.78 12.18
CA SER A 126 2.87 12.88 12.20
C SER A 126 3.62 12.94 13.52
N SER A 127 4.86 13.43 13.44
CA SER A 127 5.61 13.95 14.60
C SER A 127 4.99 15.23 15.19
N GLU A 128 4.10 15.91 14.48
CA GLU A 128 3.33 17.05 14.98
C GLU A 128 1.93 16.62 15.43
N THR A 129 1.57 16.95 16.67
CA THR A 129 0.28 16.58 17.26
C THR A 129 -0.90 17.09 16.44
N GLY A 130 -1.82 16.17 16.10
CA GLY A 130 -3.05 16.52 15.38
C GLY A 130 -2.81 16.83 13.90
N LYS A 131 -1.71 16.33 13.31
CA LYS A 131 -1.40 16.44 11.88
C LYS A 131 -1.21 15.07 11.23
N PHE A 132 -1.29 15.07 9.91
CA PHE A 132 -0.80 14.00 9.04
C PHE A 132 0.62 14.32 8.58
N GLY A 133 1.53 13.36 8.70
CA GLY A 133 2.94 13.52 8.35
C GLY A 133 3.24 13.20 6.89
N GLY A 134 2.29 12.60 6.18
CA GLY A 134 2.47 12.10 4.82
C GLY A 134 1.35 11.17 4.37
N ILE A 135 1.61 10.43 3.30
CA ILE A 135 0.73 9.40 2.75
C ILE A 135 1.46 8.06 2.84
N GLN A 136 0.81 7.06 3.43
CA GLN A 136 1.22 5.65 3.36
C GLN A 136 0.65 5.05 2.07
N VAL A 137 1.48 4.32 1.34
CA VAL A 137 1.17 3.77 0.02
C VAL A 137 1.41 2.28 0.04
N TYR A 138 0.38 1.50 -0.32
CA TYR A 138 0.39 0.04 -0.28
C TYR A 138 0.16 -0.53 -1.67
N TRP A 139 0.95 -1.54 -2.02
CA TRP A 139 0.76 -2.38 -3.19
C TRP A 139 0.59 -3.82 -2.76
N ASN A 140 -0.34 -4.52 -3.39
CA ASN A 140 -0.50 -5.95 -3.21
C ASN A 140 0.70 -6.70 -3.81
N PRO A 141 0.92 -7.97 -3.42
CA PRO A 141 1.70 -8.87 -4.25
C PRO A 141 1.19 -8.84 -5.69
N TYR A 142 2.10 -8.93 -6.67
CA TYR A 142 1.84 -8.79 -8.12
C TYR A 142 1.63 -7.38 -8.67
N ASP A 143 1.34 -6.37 -7.85
CA ASP A 143 1.10 -5.02 -8.39
C ASP A 143 2.38 -4.37 -8.93
N VAL A 144 3.50 -4.58 -8.26
CA VAL A 144 4.81 -3.99 -8.60
C VAL A 144 5.95 -5.00 -8.54
N GLY A 145 5.66 -6.30 -8.62
CA GLY A 145 6.67 -7.37 -8.57
C GLY A 145 6.07 -8.75 -8.36
N PRO A 146 6.83 -9.84 -8.55
CA PRO A 146 6.36 -11.20 -8.33
C PRO A 146 5.93 -11.44 -6.88
N TYR A 147 5.04 -12.42 -6.69
CA TYR A 147 4.50 -12.82 -5.37
C TYR A 147 5.56 -12.99 -4.27
N VAL A 148 6.72 -13.54 -4.64
CA VAL A 148 7.81 -13.83 -3.70
C VAL A 148 8.42 -12.59 -3.06
N GLU A 149 8.26 -11.41 -3.68
CA GLU A 149 8.65 -10.12 -3.09
C GLU A 149 7.66 -9.66 -2.00
N GLY A 150 6.45 -10.20 -1.98
CA GLY A 150 5.37 -9.78 -1.10
C GLY A 150 4.79 -8.41 -1.48
N PRO A 151 3.97 -7.82 -0.58
CA PRO A 151 3.42 -6.48 -0.77
C PRO A 151 4.48 -5.40 -0.59
N TYR A 152 4.35 -4.28 -1.29
CA TYR A 152 5.24 -3.12 -1.09
C TYR A 152 4.52 -2.03 -0.31
N GLU A 153 5.24 -1.41 0.62
CA GLU A 153 4.72 -0.38 1.51
C GLU A 153 5.73 0.74 1.62
N ILE A 154 5.30 1.98 1.40
CA ILE A 154 6.17 3.17 1.51
C ILE A 154 5.43 4.32 2.17
N VAL A 155 6.19 5.33 2.57
CA VAL A 155 5.66 6.60 3.07
C VAL A 155 6.20 7.74 2.22
N VAL A 156 5.29 8.55 1.67
CA VAL A 156 5.63 9.83 1.03
C VAL A 156 5.41 10.94 2.05
N GLN A 157 6.48 11.67 2.37
CA GLN A 157 6.43 12.78 3.33
C GLN A 157 5.55 13.93 2.81
N GLN A 158 4.81 14.60 3.70
CA GLN A 158 3.87 15.65 3.30
C GLN A 158 4.52 16.81 2.55
N GLU A 159 5.79 17.13 2.87
CA GLU A 159 6.55 18.20 2.23
C GLU A 159 6.67 18.02 0.70
N VAL A 160 6.62 16.78 0.21
CA VAL A 160 6.71 16.47 -1.23
C VAL A 160 5.51 17.02 -2.00
N PHE A 161 4.33 17.00 -1.40
CA PHE A 161 3.06 17.35 -2.05
C PHE A 161 2.31 18.49 -1.36
N ALA A 162 2.93 19.16 -0.37
CA ALA A 162 2.27 20.18 0.44
C ALA A 162 1.68 21.34 -0.40
N MET A 163 2.37 21.73 -1.48
CA MET A 163 1.89 22.78 -2.39
C MET A 163 0.69 22.36 -3.25
N ASP A 164 0.47 21.06 -3.39
CA ASP A 164 -0.61 20.48 -4.17
C ASP A 164 -1.87 20.21 -3.34
N LEU A 165 -1.84 20.42 -2.02
CA LEU A 165 -3.01 20.23 -1.16
C LEU A 165 -4.09 21.29 -1.48
N LYS A 166 -5.37 20.87 -1.43
CA LYS A 166 -6.47 21.86 -1.40
C LYS A 166 -6.44 22.61 -0.08
N ALA A 167 -6.82 23.89 -0.12
CA ALA A 167 -6.74 24.80 1.02
C ALA A 167 -7.47 24.29 2.29
N GLU A 168 -8.54 23.50 2.14
CA GLU A 168 -9.27 22.93 3.27
C GLU A 168 -8.48 21.85 4.03
N PHE A 169 -7.54 21.15 3.36
CA PHE A 169 -6.75 20.08 3.96
C PHE A 169 -5.36 20.53 4.40
N THR A 170 -4.80 21.60 3.82
CA THR A 170 -3.47 22.13 4.19
C THR A 170 -3.26 22.25 5.70
N PRO A 171 -4.22 22.77 6.51
CA PRO A 171 -4.04 22.87 7.95
C PRO A 171 -3.96 21.53 8.70
N LEU A 172 -4.29 20.41 8.05
CA LEU A 172 -4.23 19.08 8.65
C LEU A 172 -2.89 18.37 8.41
N PHE A 173 -2.02 18.89 7.54
CA PHE A 173 -0.70 18.33 7.28
C PHE A 173 0.39 19.14 7.96
N GLY A 174 1.44 18.46 8.41
CA GLY A 174 2.55 19.05 9.16
C GLY A 174 3.48 17.98 9.70
N GLY A 175 4.65 18.39 10.18
CA GLY A 175 5.69 17.49 10.66
C GLY A 175 6.17 16.47 9.63
N THR A 176 6.62 15.32 10.14
CA THR A 176 7.16 14.19 9.37
C THR A 176 6.48 12.89 9.77
N ALA A 177 6.34 11.98 8.83
CA ALA A 177 5.84 10.64 9.09
C ALA A 177 6.99 9.66 9.39
N PRO A 178 6.82 8.73 10.35
CA PRO A 178 7.77 7.65 10.55
C PRO A 178 7.78 6.70 9.34
N PRO A 179 8.87 5.94 9.13
CA PRO A 179 8.84 4.81 8.20
C PRO A 179 7.81 3.76 8.67
N LEU A 180 7.29 2.98 7.70
CA LEU A 180 6.50 1.77 7.94
C LEU A 180 7.39 0.61 8.38
#